data_AF-A0A3S1JK79-F1
#
_entry.id   AF-A0A3S1JK79-F1
#
_cell.length_a   1.000
_cell.length_b   1.000
_cell.length_c   1.000
_cell.angle_alpha   90.00
_cell.angle_beta   90.00
_cell.angle_gamma   90.00
#
_symmetry.space_group_name_H-M   'P 1'
#
loop_
_entity.id
_entity.type
_entity.pdbx_description
1 polymer ?
#
loop_
_entity_poly.entity_id
_entity_poly.type
_entity_poly.pdbx_seq_one_letter_code
_entity_poly.pdbx_strand_id
1 'polypeptide(L)'
;MSIEITETELISLYNKAKENFSACIHAEENEFLKEEAGGSLASVTVKESDINIVLSPGIPEKYTLEICLILYSSDKIIGKYIFYEDDKGNSIDDSLILY
;
A
#
# COMPACT_ATOMS: atom_id res chain seq x y z
N MET A 1 3.16 -9.29 24.49
CA MET A 1 2.42 -8.50 23.48
C MET A 1 1.73 -9.46 22.55
N SER A 2 0.42 -9.35 22.42
CA SER A 2 -0.38 -9.98 21.36
C SER A 2 -0.87 -8.86 20.45
N ILE A 3 -0.85 -9.09 19.14
CA ILE A 3 -1.53 -8.24 18.17
C ILE A 3 -2.70 -9.04 17.65
N GLU A 4 -3.89 -8.47 17.72
CA GLU A 4 -5.13 -9.06 17.23
C GLU A 4 -5.67 -8.15 16.14
N ILE A 5 -5.99 -8.72 14.99
CA ILE A 5 -6.59 -8.01 13.86
C ILE A 5 -7.86 -8.78 13.49
N THR A 6 -9.00 -8.10 13.60
CA THR A 6 -10.30 -8.63 13.19
C THR A 6 -10.44 -8.60 11.66
N GLU A 7 -11.38 -9.37 11.13
CA GLU A 7 -11.69 -9.35 9.69
C GLU A 7 -12.10 -7.95 9.21
N THR A 8 -12.90 -7.23 9.99
CA THR A 8 -13.31 -5.86 9.67
C THR A 8 -12.12 -4.90 9.62
N GLU A 9 -11.18 -5.02 10.55
CA GLU A 9 -9.95 -4.21 10.56
C GLU A 9 -9.07 -4.56 9.36
N LEU A 10 -8.93 -5.84 9.02
CA LEU A 10 -8.19 -6.29 7.85
C LEU A 10 -8.75 -5.66 6.56
N ILE A 11 -10.07 -5.70 6.38
CA ILE A 11 -10.76 -5.07 5.24
C ILE A 11 -10.51 -3.56 5.24
N SER A 12 -10.58 -2.92 6.41
CA SER A 12 -10.33 -1.49 6.54
C SER A 12 -8.91 -1.10 6.15
N LEU A 13 -7.91 -1.90 6.52
CA LEU A 13 -6.51 -1.67 6.15
C LEU A 13 -6.31 -1.71 4.64
N TYR A 14 -6.88 -2.71 3.96
CA TYR A 14 -6.81 -2.77 2.50
C TYR A 14 -7.56 -1.63 1.82
N ASN A 15 -8.74 -1.25 2.32
CA ASN A 15 -9.49 -0.13 1.76
C ASN A 15 -8.69 1.19 1.88
N LYS A 16 -8.08 1.43 3.05
CA LYS A 16 -7.22 2.60 3.27
C LYS A 16 -6.02 2.60 2.33
N ALA A 17 -5.36 1.46 2.12
CA ALA A 17 -4.26 1.35 1.16
C ALA A 17 -4.73 1.64 -0.28
N LYS A 18 -5.91 1.17 -0.69
CA LYS A 18 -6.48 1.45 -2.03
C LYS A 18 -6.82 2.93 -2.20
N GLU A 19 -7.35 3.57 -1.17
CA GLU A 19 -7.64 5.01 -1.17
C GLU A 19 -6.36 5.83 -1.30
N ASN A 20 -5.31 5.50 -0.53
CA ASN A 20 -4.01 6.17 -0.62
C ASN A 20 -3.34 5.95 -1.98
N PHE A 21 -3.38 4.71 -2.51
CA PHE A 21 -2.91 4.44 -3.88
C PHE A 21 -3.64 5.32 -4.91
N SER A 22 -4.97 5.40 -4.82
CA SER A 22 -5.77 6.24 -5.72
C SER A 22 -5.37 7.71 -5.61
N ALA A 23 -5.17 8.24 -4.40
CA ALA A 23 -4.68 9.60 -4.21
C ALA A 23 -3.28 9.80 -4.82
N CYS A 24 -2.38 8.84 -4.61
CA CYS A 24 -1.01 8.86 -5.12
C CYS A 24 -0.97 8.96 -6.65
N ILE A 25 -1.71 8.11 -7.39
CA ILE A 25 -1.67 8.11 -8.86
C ILE A 25 -2.41 9.29 -9.51
N HIS A 26 -3.26 9.99 -8.77
CA HIS A 26 -3.98 11.17 -9.24
C HIS A 26 -3.34 12.50 -8.79
N ALA A 27 -2.29 12.45 -7.95
CA ALA A 27 -1.56 13.65 -7.55
C ALA A 27 -0.79 14.24 -8.73
N GLU A 28 -0.85 15.56 -8.91
CA GLU A 28 -0.17 16.26 -10.02
C GLU A 28 1.35 16.05 -10.01
N GLU A 29 1.94 15.98 -8.82
CA GLU A 29 3.37 15.70 -8.63
C GLU A 29 3.80 14.33 -9.16
N ASN A 30 2.85 13.40 -9.32
CA ASN A 30 3.06 12.02 -9.73
C ASN A 30 2.70 11.77 -11.19
N GLU A 31 2.44 12.82 -11.98
CA GLU A 31 2.13 12.66 -13.41
C GLU A 31 3.25 11.97 -14.21
N PHE A 32 4.51 12.13 -13.80
CA PHE A 32 5.66 11.49 -14.43
C PHE A 32 5.56 9.95 -14.39
N LEU A 33 4.88 9.39 -13.39
CA LEU A 33 4.68 7.94 -13.28
C LEU A 33 3.79 7.38 -14.39
N LYS A 34 2.98 8.21 -15.07
CA LYS A 34 2.20 7.80 -16.24
C LYS A 34 3.10 7.40 -17.41
N GLU A 35 4.27 8.01 -17.54
CA GLU A 35 5.23 7.69 -18.59
C GLU A 35 5.95 6.37 -18.29
N GLU A 36 6.37 6.17 -17.03
CA GLU A 36 7.06 4.95 -16.57
C GLU A 36 6.16 3.71 -16.59
N ALA A 37 4.85 3.86 -16.32
CA ALA A 37 3.89 2.76 -16.35
C ALA A 37 3.53 2.27 -17.77
N GLY A 38 4.07 2.90 -18.83
CA GLY A 38 3.81 2.52 -20.22
C GLY A 38 2.36 2.66 -20.65
N GLY A 39 1.56 3.46 -19.93
CA GLY A 39 0.12 3.59 -20.12
C GLY A 39 -0.54 4.47 -19.05
N SER A 40 -1.85 4.67 -19.15
CA SER A 40 -2.56 5.44 -18.14
C SER A 40 -2.59 4.69 -16.80
N LEU A 41 -1.96 5.24 -15.76
CA LEU A 41 -2.07 4.71 -14.39
C LEU A 41 -3.54 4.58 -13.94
N ALA A 42 -4.46 5.34 -14.56
CA ALA A 42 -5.89 5.25 -14.28
C ALA A 42 -6.54 3.91 -14.72
N SER A 43 -5.87 3.10 -15.57
CA SER A 43 -6.33 1.75 -15.93
C SER A 43 -5.66 0.66 -15.11
N VAL A 44 -4.79 1.01 -14.15
CA VAL A 44 -4.16 0.04 -13.26
C VAL A 44 -5.22 -0.47 -12.28
N THR A 45 -5.30 -1.79 -12.17
CA THR A 45 -6.11 -2.45 -11.15
C THR A 45 -5.20 -2.92 -10.03
N VAL A 46 -5.65 -2.78 -8.78
CA VAL A 46 -4.92 -3.24 -7.61
C VAL A 46 -5.60 -4.46 -7.00
N LYS A 47 -4.80 -5.42 -6.55
CA LYS A 47 -5.26 -6.60 -5.81
C LYS A 47 -4.55 -6.68 -4.46
N GLU A 48 -5.29 -7.11 -3.45
CA GLU A 48 -4.78 -7.35 -2.10
C GLU A 48 -3.74 -8.48 -2.15
N SER A 49 -2.61 -8.30 -1.45
CA SER A 49 -1.52 -9.27 -1.42
C SER A 49 -1.32 -9.83 -0.02
N ASP A 50 -0.73 -9.01 0.84
CA ASP A 50 -0.28 -9.37 2.16
C ASP A 50 -0.26 -8.14 3.08
N ILE A 51 -0.38 -8.39 4.37
CA ILE A 51 -0.16 -7.41 5.43
C ILE A 51 0.94 -7.96 6.33
N ASN A 52 2.03 -7.21 6.47
CA ASN A 52 3.13 -7.58 7.34
C ASN A 52 3.12 -6.71 8.59
N ILE A 53 3.39 -7.33 9.74
CA ILE A 53 3.61 -6.63 10.99
C ILE A 53 5.12 -6.62 11.25
N VAL A 54 5.73 -5.45 11.15
CA VAL A 54 7.18 -5.28 11.31
C VAL A 54 7.48 -4.66 12.68
N LEU A 55 8.10 -5.44 13.56
CA LEU A 55 8.44 -4.98 14.91
C LEU A 55 9.66 -4.06 14.87
N SER A 56 9.59 -2.93 15.59
CA SER A 56 10.71 -1.99 15.68
C SER A 56 11.85 -2.55 16.54
N PRO A 57 13.07 -2.69 16.01
CA PRO A 57 14.21 -3.19 16.79
C PRO A 57 14.49 -2.31 18.00
N GLY A 58 14.50 -2.90 19.20
CA GLY A 58 14.86 -2.19 20.44
C GLY A 58 13.80 -1.24 21.00
N ILE A 59 12.63 -1.12 20.36
CA ILE A 59 11.50 -0.35 20.89
C ILE A 59 10.35 -1.34 21.14
N PRO A 60 10.19 -1.82 22.39
CA PRO A 60 9.07 -2.69 22.75
C PRO A 60 7.74 -2.04 22.35
N GLU A 61 6.77 -2.86 21.94
CA GLU A 61 5.39 -2.44 21.66
C GLU A 61 5.20 -1.56 20.42
N LYS A 62 6.28 -1.15 19.75
CA LYS A 62 6.19 -0.39 18.49
C LYS A 62 6.31 -1.31 17.29
N TYR A 63 5.37 -1.18 16.37
CA TYR A 63 5.37 -1.91 15.10
C TYR A 63 4.88 -1.02 13.97
N THR A 64 5.17 -1.45 12.75
CA THR A 64 4.66 -0.88 11.52
C THR A 64 3.84 -1.94 10.81
N LEU A 65 2.67 -1.56 10.30
CA LEU A 65 1.92 -2.36 9.36
C LEU A 65 2.36 -1.98 7.95
N GLU A 66 2.72 -2.99 7.16
CA GLU A 66 2.99 -2.84 5.73
C GLU A 66 1.86 -3.51 4.95
N ILE A 67 1.03 -2.71 4.29
CA ILE A 67 -0.13 -3.19 3.53
C ILE A 67 0.25 -3.20 2.06
N CYS A 68 0.36 -4.39 1.48
CA CYS A 68 0.82 -4.58 0.11
C CYS A 68 -0.34 -4.79 -0.87
N LEU A 69 -0.33 -4.01 -1.95
CA LEU A 69 -1.21 -4.16 -3.11
C LEU A 69 -0.37 -4.50 -4.35
N ILE A 70 -0.78 -5.51 -5.12
CA ILE A 70 -0.16 -5.80 -6.43
C ILE A 70 -0.88 -5.03 -7.52
N LEU A 71 -0.09 -4.38 -8.38
CA LEU A 71 -0.59 -3.62 -9.52
C LEU A 71 -0.65 -4.49 -10.76
N TYR A 72 -1.78 -4.41 -11.45
CA TYR A 72 -2.03 -5.09 -12.71
C TYR A 72 -2.40 -4.10 -13.81
N SER A 73 -1.79 -4.28 -14.98
CA SER A 73 -2.27 -3.70 -16.24
C SER A 73 -2.81 -4.83 -17.11
N SER A 74 -4.11 -4.77 -17.40
CA SER A 74 -4.87 -5.92 -17.92
C SER A 74 -4.71 -7.12 -16.96
N ASP A 75 -3.90 -8.11 -17.32
CA ASP A 75 -3.62 -9.31 -16.50
C ASP A 75 -2.15 -9.48 -16.14
N LYS A 76 -1.30 -8.50 -16.45
CA LYS A 76 0.13 -8.55 -16.14
C LYS A 76 0.43 -7.77 -14.88
N ILE A 77 1.22 -8.37 -13.99
CA ILE A 77 1.79 -7.66 -12.86
C ILE A 77 2.78 -6.63 -13.39
N ILE A 78 2.56 -5.36 -13.03
CA ILE A 78 3.42 -4.25 -13.42
C ILE A 78 4.19 -3.67 -12.23
N GLY A 79 3.86 -4.10 -11.00
CA GLY A 79 4.46 -3.54 -9.81
C GLY A 79 3.70 -3.86 -8.54
N LYS A 80 4.04 -3.14 -7.47
CA LYS A 80 3.35 -3.18 -6.18
C LYS A 80 3.32 -1.80 -5.52
N TYR A 81 2.31 -1.58 -4.69
CA TYR A 81 2.16 -0.42 -3.83
C TYR A 81 2.15 -0.89 -2.38
N ILE A 82 2.94 -0.24 -1.54
CA ILE A 82 3.04 -0.55 -0.11
C ILE A 82 2.64 0.69 0.67
N PHE A 83 1.64 0.54 1.53
CA PHE A 83 1.21 1.58 2.46
C PHE A 83 1.72 1.25 3.87
N TYR A 84 2.34 2.23 4.53
CA TYR A 84 2.92 2.04 5.87
C TYR A 84 2.11 2.78 6.92
N GLU A 85 1.71 2.05 7.96
CA GLU A 85 0.92 2.59 9.08
C GLU A 85 1.61 2.28 10.41
N ASP A 86 1.61 3.23 11.34
CA ASP A 86 2.15 3.03 12.68
C ASP A 86 1.16 2.25 13.58
N ASP A 87 1.64 1.87 14.77
CA ASP A 87 0.86 1.18 15.80
C ASP A 87 -0.36 1.97 16.33
N LYS A 88 -0.51 3.25 15.94
CA LYS A 88 -1.60 4.14 16.31
C LYS A 88 -2.56 4.44 15.15
N GLY A 89 -2.29 3.87 14.00
CA GLY A 89 -3.10 4.00 12.80
C GLY A 89 -2.77 5.22 11.92
N ASN A 90 -1.66 5.90 12.17
CA ASN A 90 -1.22 7.03 11.36
C ASN A 90 -0.47 6.53 10.12
N SER A 91 -0.76 7.15 8.97
CA SER A 91 0.05 6.97 7.77
C SER A 91 1.48 7.47 8.04
N ILE A 92 2.46 6.61 7.81
CA ILE A 92 3.89 6.97 7.93
C ILE A 92 4.41 7.39 6.56
N ASP A 93 4.17 6.54 5.56
CA ASP A 93 4.75 6.66 4.23
C ASP A 93 4.00 5.75 3.25
N ASP A 94 4.33 5.85 1.97
CA ASP A 94 3.98 4.87 0.96
C ASP A 94 5.10 4.62 -0.05
N SER A 95 4.98 3.54 -0.82
CA SER A 95 5.95 3.21 -1.85
C SER A 95 5.26 2.60 -3.06
N LEU A 96 5.44 3.22 -4.22
CA LEU A 96 5.05 2.67 -5.51
C LEU A 96 6.29 2.15 -6.23
N ILE A 97 6.27 0.85 -6.56
CA ILE A 97 7.38 0.16 -7.22
C ILE A 97 6.86 -0.46 -8.51
N LEU A 98 7.39 -0.04 -9.65
CA LEU A 98 7.12 -0.61 -10.98
C LEU A 98 8.26 -1.54 -11.41
N TYR A 99 7.97 -2.55 -12.23
CA TYR A 99 8.93 -3.58 -12.70
C TYR A 99 9.36 -3.38 -14.15
#